data_AF-A0A5D2LGE0-F1
#
_entry.id   AF-A0A5D2LGE0-F1
#
_cell.length_a   1.000
_cell.length_b   1.000
_cell.length_c   1.000
_cell.angle_alpha   90.00
_cell.angle_beta   90.00
_cell.angle_gamma   90.00
#
_symmetry.space_group_name_H-M   'P 1'
#
loop_
_entity.id
_entity.type
_entity.pdbx_description
1 polymer ?
#
loop_
_entity_poly.entity_id
_entity_poly.type
_entity_poly.pdbx_seq_one_letter_code
_entity_poly.pdbx_strand_id
1 'polypeptide(L)'
;MNDARSGEWGDHVTLQAAADTYGVRIFVLTSFKDTCYIEIIPNFQKPKGVIFLSFWAEVHYNSIHFQGDFPSTEVQKKKKWWNFGN
;
A
#
# COMPACT_ATOMS: atom_id res chain seq x y z
N MET A 1 20.41 13.43 -5.96
CA MET A 1 19.40 13.43 -4.88
C MET A 1 19.03 14.86 -4.61
N ASN A 2 18.14 15.43 -5.43
CA ASN A 2 17.65 16.80 -5.26
C ASN A 2 16.11 16.85 -5.18
N ASP A 3 15.46 15.72 -4.94
CA ASP A 3 14.08 15.51 -5.38
C ASP A 3 13.08 15.52 -4.22
N ALA A 4 13.21 16.53 -3.35
CA ALA A 4 12.24 16.76 -2.28
C ALA A 4 12.13 18.26 -1.99
N ARG A 5 11.70 19.05 -2.98
CA ARG A 5 11.16 20.38 -2.66
C ARG A 5 9.72 20.24 -2.20
N SER A 6 9.34 21.04 -1.21
CA SER A 6 7.95 21.10 -0.76
C SER A 6 7.04 21.46 -1.95
N GLY A 7 6.07 20.59 -2.23
CA GLY A 7 5.13 20.76 -3.35
C GLY A 7 5.53 20.08 -4.66
N GLU A 8 6.67 19.38 -4.72
CA GLU A 8 6.97 18.51 -5.86
C GLU A 8 6.12 17.24 -5.81
N TRP A 9 5.60 16.85 -6.97
CA TRP A 9 4.75 15.68 -7.10
C TRP A 9 5.61 14.43 -7.10
N GLY A 10 5.27 13.48 -6.23
CA GLY A 10 5.83 12.14 -6.29
C GLY A 10 5.43 11.44 -7.59
N ASP A 11 6.39 10.76 -8.19
CA ASP A 11 6.21 10.00 -9.42
C ASP A 11 6.20 8.48 -9.15
N HIS A 12 6.31 7.67 -10.21
CA HIS A 12 6.43 6.23 -10.11
C HIS A 12 7.62 5.74 -9.26
N VAL A 13 8.77 6.44 -9.29
CA VAL A 13 9.95 6.08 -8.46
C VAL A 13 9.65 6.31 -6.98
N THR A 14 8.98 7.43 -6.67
CA THR A 14 8.58 7.77 -5.30
C THR A 14 7.63 6.72 -4.73
N LEU A 15 6.63 6.29 -5.52
CA LEU A 15 5.71 5.24 -5.11
C LEU A 15 6.40 3.88 -4.95
N GLN A 16 7.35 3.53 -5.82
CA GLN A 16 8.13 2.30 -5.68
C GLN A 16 8.97 2.32 -4.41
N ALA A 17 9.66 3.43 -4.12
CA ALA A 17 10.43 3.61 -2.89
C ALA A 17 9.55 3.48 -1.64
N ALA A 18 8.32 4.03 -1.67
CA ALA A 18 7.36 3.88 -0.59
C ALA A 18 6.91 2.42 -0.40
N ALA A 19 6.57 1.72 -1.49
CA ALA A 19 6.18 0.30 -1.45
C ALA A 19 7.30 -0.56 -0.85
N ASP A 20 8.54 -0.33 -1.29
CA ASP A 20 9.72 -1.04 -0.80
C ASP A 20 10.00 -0.74 0.68
N THR A 21 9.94 0.53 1.08
CA THR A 21 10.21 0.97 2.46
C THR A 21 9.19 0.43 3.45
N TYR A 22 7.90 0.52 3.14
CA TYR A 22 6.83 0.08 4.04
C TYR A 22 6.51 -1.42 3.89
N GLY A 23 7.01 -2.07 2.84
CA GLY A 23 6.73 -3.49 2.59
C GLY A 23 5.27 -3.77 2.31
N VAL A 24 4.62 -2.86 1.60
CA VAL A 24 3.20 -2.92 1.24
C VAL A 24 3.07 -2.84 -0.27
N ARG A 25 2.00 -3.45 -0.77
CA ARG A 25 1.56 -3.22 -2.15
C ARG A 25 0.84 -1.88 -2.22
N ILE A 26 1.10 -1.07 -3.24
CA ILE A 26 0.32 0.16 -3.49
C ILE A 26 -0.52 -0.07 -4.73
N PHE A 27 -1.82 0.13 -4.60
CA PHE A 27 -2.77 0.03 -5.70
C PHE A 27 -3.34 1.42 -5.99
N VAL A 28 -3.12 1.92 -7.20
CA VAL A 28 -3.55 3.25 -7.62
C VAL A 28 -4.66 3.11 -8.65
N LEU A 29 -5.88 3.49 -8.31
CA LEU A 29 -6.98 3.61 -9.26
C LEU A 29 -6.86 4.93 -10.00
N THR A 30 -6.90 4.91 -11.34
CA THR A 30 -6.73 6.14 -12.13
C THR A 30 -7.97 6.45 -12.95
N SER A 31 -8.14 7.73 -13.29
CA SER A 31 -9.21 8.19 -14.20
C SER A 31 -8.87 7.99 -15.69
N PHE A 32 -7.70 7.45 -16.05
CA PHE A 32 -7.34 7.21 -17.44
C PHE A 32 -8.12 6.02 -18.00
N LYS A 33 -8.76 6.19 -19.16
CA LYS A 33 -9.59 5.16 -19.80
C LYS A 33 -8.80 3.91 -20.19
N ASP A 34 -7.53 4.09 -20.55
CA ASP A 34 -6.66 3.01 -21.03
C ASP A 34 -5.86 2.35 -19.89
N THR A 35 -5.84 2.96 -18.70
CA THR A 35 -5.09 2.46 -17.53
C THR A 35 -5.89 2.68 -16.26
N CYS A 36 -6.95 1.90 -16.09
CA CYS A 36 -7.87 2.05 -14.96
C CYS A 36 -7.21 1.82 -13.59
N TYR A 37 -6.05 1.14 -13.54
CA TYR A 37 -5.28 0.97 -12.32
C TYR A 37 -3.79 0.74 -12.59
N ILE A 38 -2.97 1.06 -11.58
CA ILE A 38 -1.54 0.79 -11.52
C ILE A 38 -1.27 0.00 -10.25
N GLU A 39 -0.52 -1.08 -10.36
CA GLU A 39 -0.11 -1.90 -9.23
C GLU A 39 1.41 -1.79 -9.02
N ILE A 40 1.81 -1.51 -7.77
CA ILE A 40 3.21 -1.35 -7.38
C ILE A 40 3.49 -2.36 -6.27
N ILE A 41 4.41 -3.27 -6.55
CA ILE A 41 4.77 -4.38 -5.68
C ILE A 41 6.16 -4.13 -5.11
N PRO A 42 6.39 -4.37 -3.80
CA PRO A 42 7.73 -4.27 -3.24
C PRO A 42 8.68 -5.32 -3.85
N ASN A 43 9.88 -4.90 -4.23
CA ASN A 43 10.89 -5.69 -4.91
C ASN A 43 11.54 -6.75 -4.01
N PHE A 44 11.72 -6.44 -2.73
CA PHE A 44 12.58 -7.23 -1.83
C PHE A 44 11.83 -7.99 -0.73
N GLN A 45 10.50 -7.87 -0.66
CA GLN A 45 9.71 -8.52 0.38
C GLN A 45 8.30 -8.87 -0.07
N LYS A 46 7.70 -9.91 0.52
CA LYS A 46 6.27 -10.19 0.34
C LYS A 46 5.45 -9.06 1.00
N PRO A 47 4.48 -8.46 0.29
CA PRO A 47 3.71 -7.36 0.84
C PRO A 47 2.90 -7.82 2.07
N LYS A 48 3.03 -7.07 3.17
CA LYS A 48 2.35 -7.33 4.46
C LYS A 48 0.96 -6.69 4.54
N GLY A 49 0.58 -5.96 3.51
CA GLY A 49 -0.67 -5.23 3.40
C GLY A 49 -0.76 -4.52 2.06
N VAL A 50 -1.86 -3.80 1.86
CA VAL A 50 -2.12 -3.02 0.66
C VAL A 50 -2.58 -1.61 1.04
N ILE A 51 -2.03 -0.62 0.35
CA ILE A 51 -2.48 0.78 0.39
C ILE A 51 -3.24 1.04 -0.91
N PHE A 52 -4.41 1.67 -0.80
CA PHE A 52 -5.20 2.07 -1.95
C PHE A 52 -5.19 3.59 -2.10
N LEU A 53 -4.86 4.04 -3.30
CA LEU A 53 -4.87 5.43 -3.71
C LEU A 53 -5.81 5.59 -4.90
N SER A 54 -6.47 6.74 -5.01
CA SER A 54 -6.97 7.22 -6.30
C SER A 54 -6.03 8.27 -6.86
N PHE A 55 -5.88 8.30 -8.18
CA PHE A 55 -5.20 9.32 -8.93
C PHE A 55 -6.20 9.95 -9.91
N TRP A 56 -6.63 11.16 -9.59
CA TRP A 56 -7.31 12.00 -10.58
C TRP A 56 -6.23 12.73 -11.37
N ALA A 57 -6.09 12.35 -12.65
CA ALA A 57 -5.01 12.81 -13.50
C ALA A 57 -4.88 14.33 -13.44
N GLU A 58 -3.64 14.80 -13.19
CA GLU A 58 -3.25 16.21 -13.12
C GLU A 58 -3.78 17.00 -11.91
N VAL A 59 -4.56 16.37 -11.01
CA VAL A 59 -5.22 17.09 -9.91
C VAL A 59 -4.87 16.59 -8.51
N HIS A 60 -4.93 15.28 -8.21
CA HIS A 60 -4.64 14.82 -6.84
C HIS A 60 -4.48 13.30 -6.66
N TYR A 61 -3.73 12.91 -5.63
CA TYR A 61 -3.80 11.58 -5.01
C TYR A 61 -4.71 11.61 -3.78
N ASN A 62 -5.67 10.71 -3.65
CA ASN A 62 -6.47 10.58 -2.44
C ASN A 62 -6.34 9.17 -1.82
N SER A 63 -6.50 9.05 -0.51
CA SER A 63 -6.53 7.75 0.15
C SER A 63 -7.91 7.10 -0.01
N ILE A 64 -7.92 5.81 -0.28
CA ILE A 64 -9.15 5.02 -0.31
C ILE A 64 -9.12 4.08 0.90
N HIS A 65 -10.17 4.19 1.71
CA HIS A 65 -10.38 3.33 2.86
C HIS A 65 -11.62 2.49 2.59
N PHE A 66 -11.50 1.17 2.66
CA PHE A 66 -12.67 0.32 2.58
C PHE A 66 -13.43 0.39 3.90
N GLN A 67 -14.74 0.57 3.80
CA GLN A 67 -15.61 0.56 4.97
C GLN A 67 -16.05 -0.88 5.23
N GLY A 68 -15.27 -1.58 6.05
CA GLY A 68 -15.47 -2.96 6.46
C GLY A 68 -14.19 -3.49 7.11
N ASP A 69 -14.34 -4.39 8.10
CA ASP A 69 -13.19 -5.00 8.76
C ASP A 69 -12.39 -5.81 7.73
N PHE A 70 -11.26 -5.28 7.29
CA PHE A 70 -10.24 -6.13 6.67
C PHE A 70 -9.88 -7.22 7.67
N PRO A 71 -9.66 -8.47 7.24
CA PRO A 71 -8.96 -9.42 8.09
C PRO A 71 -7.58 -8.79 8.35
N SER A 72 -7.42 -8.20 9.54
CA SER A 72 -6.19 -7.57 9.98
C SER A 72 -5.04 -8.51 9.65
N THR A 73 -4.04 -8.02 8.91
CA THR A 73 -2.78 -8.72 8.65
C THR A 73 -1.91 -8.85 9.90
N GLU A 74 -2.49 -8.67 11.08
CA GLU A 74 -1.94 -9.21 12.31
C GLU A 74 -1.90 -10.72 12.16
N VAL A 75 -0.68 -11.22 11.94
CA VAL A 75 -0.29 -12.61 12.17
C VAL A 75 -1.08 -13.09 13.36
N GLN A 76 -2.07 -13.96 13.12
CA GLN A 76 -2.84 -14.60 14.17
C GLN A 76 -1.80 -15.26 15.08
N LYS A 77 -1.46 -14.60 16.19
CA LYS A 77 -0.68 -15.21 17.26
C LYS A 77 -1.57 -16.35 17.72
N LYS A 78 -1.29 -17.55 17.19
CA LYS A 78 -1.86 -18.81 17.66
C LYS A 78 -1.81 -18.73 19.18
N LYS A 79 -2.96 -18.55 19.82
CA LYS A 79 -3.08 -18.78 21.26
C LYS A 79 -2.81 -20.26 21.44
N LYS A 80 -1.55 -20.60 21.70
CA LYS A 80 -1.11 -21.92 22.13
C LYS A 80 -1.75 -22.13 23.50
N TRP A 81 -2.91 -22.76 23.54
CA TRP A 81 -3.44 -23.32 24.77
C TRP A 81 -2.52 -24.47 25.16
N TRP A 82 -1.50 -24.15 25.96
CA TRP A 82 -0.88 -25.14 26.81
C TRP A 82 -1.80 -25.34 27.99
N ASN A 83 -2.55 -26.44 28.02
CA ASN A 83 -3.04 -26.95 29.29
C ASN A 83 -2.18 -28.18 29.62
N PHE A 84 -1.19 -27.95 30.49
CA PHE A 84 -0.61 -29.00 31.31
C PHE A 84 -1.74 -29.60 32.15
N GLY A 85 -1.75 -30.93 32.26
CA GLY A 85 -2.87 -31.69 32.79
C GLY A 85 -3.05 -31.62 34.30
N ASN A 86 -4.15 -32.24 34.73
CA ASN A 86 -4.19 -33.26 35.77
C ASN A 86 -5.35 -34.21 35.46
#